data_AF-A0A8J9TMP4-F1
#
_entry.id   AF-A0A8J9TMP4-F1
#
_cell.length_a   1.000
_cell.length_b   1.000
_cell.length_c   1.000
_cell.angle_alpha   90.00
_cell.angle_beta   90.00
_cell.angle_gamma   90.00
#
_symmetry.space_group_name_H-M   'P 1'
#
loop_
_entity.id
_entity.type
_entity.pdbx_description
1 polymer ?
#
loop_
_entity_poly.entity_id
_entity_poly.type
_entity_poly.pdbx_seq_one_letter_code
_entity_poly.pdbx_strand_id
1 'polypeptide(L)' 'MNDIAIVSAYEALIGNTPLVKLSTLSRLVGRSVYVKMESLNPGGTGKDRAAL' A
#
# COMPACT_ATOMS: atom_id res chain seq x y z
N MET A 1 7.11 -22.75 -2.77
CA MET A 1 7.57 -22.47 -4.15
C MET A 1 6.84 -21.20 -4.54
N ASN A 2 7.47 -20.03 -4.38
CA ASN A 2 6.84 -18.78 -4.77
C ASN A 2 6.94 -18.67 -6.28
N ASP A 3 5.80 -18.62 -6.96
CA ASP A 3 5.74 -18.23 -8.36
C ASP A 3 6.31 -16.81 -8.48
N ILE A 4 7.47 -16.67 -9.10
CA ILE A 4 7.98 -15.36 -9.53
C ILE A 4 7.11 -14.95 -10.71
N ALA A 5 6.01 -14.26 -10.42
CA ALA A 5 5.19 -13.64 -11.45
C ALA A 5 5.98 -12.46 -12.03
N ILE A 6 6.51 -12.61 -13.25
CA ILE A 6 6.99 -11.47 -14.01
C ILE A 6 5.78 -10.74 -14.57
N VAL A 7 5.55 -9.54 -14.05
CA VAL A 7 4.46 -8.67 -14.47
C VAL A 7 4.98 -7.78 -15.62
N SER A 8 4.31 -7.82 -16.77
CA SER A 8 4.77 -7.13 -17.99
C SER A 8 4.22 -5.71 -18.16
N ALA A 9 3.28 -5.30 -17.30
CA ALA A 9 2.58 -4.01 -17.39
C ALA A 9 2.72 -3.22 -16.09
N TYR A 10 3.00 -1.92 -16.19
CA TYR A 10 3.17 -1.03 -15.04
C TYR A 10 1.89 -0.96 -14.19
N GLU A 11 0.74 -0.95 -14.85
CA GLU A 11 -0.59 -0.87 -14.27
C GLU A 11 -0.89 -2.05 -13.34
N ALA A 12 -0.35 -3.23 -13.66
CA ALA A 12 -0.51 -4.42 -12.85
C ALA A 12 0.31 -4.40 -11.55
N LEU A 13 1.23 -3.43 -11.39
CA LEU A 13 1.93 -3.16 -10.15
C LEU A 13 1.21 -2.10 -9.28
N ILE A 14 0.20 -1.41 -9.80
CA ILE A 14 -0.57 -0.40 -9.07
C ILE A 14 -1.58 -1.09 -8.13
N GLY A 15 -1.59 -0.68 -6.87
CA GLY A 15 -2.52 -1.14 -5.87
C GLY A 15 -1.94 -2.20 -4.93
N ASN A 16 -2.82 -3.03 -4.35
CA ASN A 16 -2.47 -4.03 -3.32
C ASN A 16 -1.56 -3.53 -2.18
N THR A 17 -1.54 -2.21 -1.93
CA THR A 17 -0.70 -1.64 -0.88
C THR A 17 -1.24 -2.01 0.51
N PRO A 18 -0.36 -2.34 1.46
CA PRO A 18 -0.77 -2.89 2.75
C PRO A 18 -1.49 -1.87 3.62
N LEU A 19 -2.32 -2.39 4.53
CA LEU A 19 -2.81 -1.64 5.69
C LEU A 19 -1.87 -1.92 6.88
N VAL A 20 -1.24 -0.88 7.42
CA VAL A 20 -0.26 -1.00 8.51
C VAL A 20 -0.83 -0.39 9.79
N LYS A 21 -0.75 -1.13 10.90
CA LYS A 21 -1.19 -0.64 12.21
C LYS A 21 -0.14 0.31 12.80
N LEU A 22 -0.56 1.51 13.19
CA LEU A 22 0.30 2.44 13.91
C LEU A 22 0.24 2.14 15.41
N SER A 23 1.11 1.25 15.89
CA SER A 23 1.09 0.72 17.26
C SER A 23 1.19 1.82 18.33
N THR A 24 2.15 2.73 18.21
CA THR A 24 2.35 3.85 19.15
C THR A 24 1.15 4.79 19.17
N LEU A 25 0.70 5.26 17.99
CA LEU A 25 -0.45 6.16 17.92
C LEU A 25 -1.72 5.49 18.43
N SER A 26 -1.94 4.22 18.09
CA SER A 26 -3.09 3.45 18.57
C SER A 26 -3.14 3.40 20.09
N ARG A 27 -1.99 3.19 20.75
CA ARG A 27 -1.89 3.20 22.21
C ARG A 27 -2.17 4.59 22.80
N LEU A 28 -1.64 5.65 22.17
CA LEU A 28 -1.84 7.03 22.64
C LEU A 28 -3.31 7.47 22.59
N VAL A 29 -4.07 7.05 21.57
CA VAL A 29 -5.47 7.46 21.40
C VAL A 29 -6.51 6.46 21.93
N GLY A 30 -6.05 5.32 22.46
CA GLY A 30 -6.91 4.24 22.96
C GLY A 30 -7.81 3.60 21.90
N ARG A 31 -7.45 3.70 20.61
CA ARG A 31 -8.23 3.19 19.47
C ARG A 31 -7.28 2.58 18.43
N SER A 32 -7.76 1.65 17.62
CA SER A 32 -6.93 1.08 16.57
C SER A 32 -6.81 2.04 15.39
N VAL A 33 -5.59 2.51 15.13
CA VAL A 33 -5.28 3.41 14.01
C VAL A 33 -4.44 2.66 12.98
N TYR A 34 -4.85 2.74 11.73
CA TYR A 34 -4.22 2.09 10.60
C TYR A 34 -3.97 3.09 9.48
N VAL A 35 -2.91 2.85 8.70
CA VAL A 35 -2.57 3.63 7.50
C VAL A 35 -2.58 2.72 6.29
N LYS A 36 -3.25 3.16 5.23
CA LYS A 36 -3.18 2.54 3.91
C LYS A 36 -1.94 3.09 3.18
N MET A 37 -0.96 2.23 2.90
CA MET A 37 0.35 2.63 2.38
C MET A 37 0.32 2.93 0.87
N GLU A 38 -0.52 3.87 0.42
CA GLU A 38 -0.60 4.26 -1.00
C GLU A 38 0.69 4.86 -1.56
N SER A 39 1.67 5.19 -0.71
CA SER A 39 3.03 5.53 -1.13
C SER A 39 3.82 4.36 -1.70
N LEU A 40 3.33 3.12 -1.54
CA LEU A 40 3.96 1.90 -2.08
C LEU A 40 3.44 1.50 -3.46
N ASN A 41 2.60 2.34 -4.09
CA ASN A 41 2.40 2.22 -5.53
C ASN A 41 3.73 2.56 -6.26
N PRO A 42 3.95 2.07 -7.49
CA PRO A 42 5.23 2.22 -8.20
C PRO A 42 5.70 3.68 -8.37
N GLY A 43 4.77 4.62 -8.57
CA GLY A 43 5.00 6.06 -8.69
C GLY A 43 5.13 6.78 -7.35
N GLY A 44 5.15 6.04 -6.23
CA GLY A 44 5.43 6.55 -4.89
C GLY A 44 4.28 7.31 -4.22
N THR A 45 3.12 7.40 -4.86
CA THR A 45 1.94 8.10 -4.33
C THR A 45 0.65 7.42 -4.74
N GLY A 46 -0.47 7.80 -4.11
CA GLY A 46 -1.80 7.31 -4.52
C GLY A 46 -2.27 7.80 -5.89
N LYS A 47 -1.54 8.71 -6.55
CA LYS A 47 -1.95 9.27 -7.85
C LYS A 47 -1.89 8.25 -8.99
N ASP A 48 -1.09 7.20 -8.83
CA ASP A 48 -1.05 6.08 -9.78
C ASP A 48 -2.45 5.50 -10.06
N ARG A 49 -3.31 5.44 -9.04
CA ARG A 49 -4.69 4.95 -9.21
C ARG A 49 -5.58 5.90 -9.99
N ALA A 50 -5.39 7.20 -9.83
CA ALA A 50 -6.20 8.21 -10.49
C ALA A 50 -5.77 8.44 -11.95
N ALA A 51 -4.57 8.00 -12.30
CA ALA A 51 -4.01 8.10 -13.65
C ALA A 51 -4.38 6.92 -14.56
N LEU A 52 -4.93 5.82 -13.99
CA LEU A 52 -5.56 4.72 -14.73
C LEU A 52 -6.90 5.15 -15.34
#